data_AF-A0AA37KK55-F1
#
_entry.id   AF-A0AA37KK55-F1
#
_cell.length_a   1.000
_cell.length_b   1.000
_cell.length_c   1.000
_cell.angle_alpha   90.00
_cell.angle_beta   90.00
_cell.angle_gamma   90.00
#
_symmetry.space_group_name_H-M   'P 1'
#
loop_
_entity.id
_entity.type
_entity.pdbx_description
1 polymer ?
#
loop_
_entity_poly.entity_id
_entity_poly.type
_entity_poly.pdbx_seq_one_letter_code
_entity_poly.pdbx_strand_id
1 'polypeptide(L)'
;MDMTIQEEIEQLVLRCIASDGLKACPKDLAFLERYGLKKLYFFSVEYGMEGVDTSELDGRAGRLIRWNLYSTDFPLLRQKYEREGKKALLECLYLEERYFREFLDMTGKEDKP
;
A
#
# COMPACT_ATOMS: atom_id res chain seq x y z
N MET A 1 -20.61 5.57 -5.37
CA MET A 1 -20.08 4.19 -5.40
C MET A 1 -19.84 3.82 -3.96
N ASP A 2 -20.52 2.79 -3.46
CA ASP A 2 -20.19 2.25 -2.16
C ASP A 2 -18.86 1.50 -2.31
N MET A 3 -17.76 2.14 -1.92
CA MET A 3 -16.45 1.49 -1.85
C MET A 3 -16.54 0.32 -0.88
N THR A 4 -15.91 -0.79 -1.23
CA THR A 4 -15.72 -1.91 -0.33
C THR A 4 -14.49 -1.69 0.54
N ILE A 5 -14.44 -2.39 1.67
CA ILE A 5 -13.26 -2.34 2.54
C ILE A 5 -11.98 -2.80 1.82
N GLN A 6 -12.11 -3.71 0.87
CA GLN A 6 -10.99 -4.21 0.07
C GLN A 6 -10.48 -3.13 -0.89
N GLU A 7 -11.37 -2.33 -1.49
CA GLU A 7 -10.97 -1.19 -2.31
C GLU A 7 -10.29 -0.10 -1.48
N GLU A 8 -10.75 0.18 -0.27
CA GLU A 8 -10.05 1.11 0.63
C GLU A 8 -8.64 0.61 1.00
N ILE A 9 -8.48 -0.70 1.25
CA ILE A 9 -7.17 -1.31 1.46
C ILE A 9 -6.28 -1.14 0.23
N GLU A 10 -6.81 -1.45 -0.95
CA GLU A 10 -6.08 -1.28 -2.20
C GLU A 10 -5.66 0.17 -2.41
N GLN A 11 -6.55 1.15 -2.15
CA GLN A 11 -6.24 2.57 -2.24
C GLN A 11 -5.15 3.02 -1.25
N LEU A 12 -5.18 2.48 -0.02
CA LEU A 12 -4.15 2.74 0.97
C LEU A 12 -2.79 2.20 0.51
N VAL A 13 -2.75 0.95 0.04
CA VAL A 13 -1.53 0.31 -0.47
C VAL A 13 -0.99 1.06 -1.68
N LEU A 14 -1.85 1.43 -2.64
CA LEU A 14 -1.45 2.21 -3.81
C LEU A 14 -0.88 3.58 -3.42
N ARG A 15 -1.43 4.25 -2.41
CA ARG A 15 -0.87 5.50 -1.89
C ARG A 15 0.52 5.28 -1.30
N CYS A 16 0.70 4.21 -0.53
CA CYS A 16 1.99 3.85 0.02
C CYS A 16 3.01 3.63 -1.11
N ILE A 17 2.68 2.84 -2.12
CA ILE A 17 3.59 2.61 -3.27
C ILE A 17 3.88 3.93 -4.02
N ALA A 18 2.93 4.86 -4.09
CA ALA A 18 3.14 6.14 -4.76
C ALA A 18 4.09 7.07 -3.99
N SER A 19 4.11 6.98 -2.66
CA SER A 19 4.99 7.77 -1.79
C SER A 19 6.36 7.10 -1.64
N ASP A 20 6.36 5.80 -1.38
CA ASP A 20 7.52 5.03 -0.94
C ASP A 20 8.16 4.19 -2.05
N GLY A 21 7.51 4.03 -3.21
CA GLY A 21 7.97 3.19 -4.31
C GLY A 21 7.68 1.71 -4.10
N LEU A 22 8.38 0.86 -4.86
CA LEU A 22 8.18 -0.59 -4.91
C LEU A 22 8.54 -1.29 -3.59
N LYS A 23 9.30 -0.64 -2.70
CA LYS A 23 9.58 -1.13 -1.35
C LYS A 23 8.33 -1.26 -0.47
N ALA A 24 7.27 -0.53 -0.81
CA ALA A 24 5.97 -0.57 -0.16
C ALA A 24 4.95 -1.40 -0.95
N CYS A 25 5.41 -2.23 -1.89
CA CYS A 25 4.53 -3.12 -2.64
C CYS A 25 4.28 -4.40 -1.85
N PRO A 26 3.03 -4.89 -1.75
CA PRO A 26 2.75 -6.12 -1.03
C PRO A 26 3.37 -7.30 -1.75
N LYS A 27 3.77 -8.32 -0.98
CA LYS A 27 4.30 -9.59 -1.51
C LYS A 27 3.18 -10.51 -2.03
N ASP A 28 2.09 -9.92 -2.49
CA ASP A 28 0.95 -10.61 -3.07
C ASP A 28 1.04 -10.57 -4.59
N LEU A 29 1.17 -11.76 -5.20
CA LEU A 29 1.27 -11.91 -6.64
C LEU A 29 0.01 -11.43 -7.35
N ALA A 30 -1.18 -11.65 -6.77
CA ALA A 30 -2.45 -11.25 -7.37
C ALA A 30 -2.55 -9.73 -7.48
N PHE A 31 -2.15 -9.01 -6.42
CA PHE A 31 -2.05 -7.55 -6.42
C PHE A 31 -1.04 -7.05 -7.47
N LEU A 32 0.14 -7.64 -7.52
CA LEU A 32 1.19 -7.26 -8.48
C LEU A 32 0.75 -7.44 -9.94
N GLU A 33 -0.02 -8.47 -10.24
CA GLU A 33 -0.58 -8.70 -11.58
C GLU A 33 -1.71 -7.73 -11.89
N ARG A 34 -2.62 -7.49 -10.94
CA ARG A 34 -3.75 -6.57 -11.08
C ARG A 34 -3.32 -5.15 -11.45
N TYR A 35 -2.22 -4.66 -10.88
CA TYR A 35 -1.70 -3.30 -11.14
C TYR A 35 -0.52 -3.26 -12.11
N GLY A 36 -0.16 -4.39 -12.75
CA GLY A 36 0.95 -4.45 -13.70
C GLY A 36 2.33 -4.19 -13.07
N LEU A 37 2.44 -4.31 -11.74
CA LEU A 37 3.67 -4.05 -10.98
C LEU A 37 4.61 -5.26 -10.94
N LYS A 38 4.14 -6.46 -11.30
CA LYS A 38 4.90 -7.72 -11.24
C LYS A 38 6.33 -7.60 -11.79
N LYS A 39 6.47 -7.15 -13.05
CA LYS A 39 7.80 -7.02 -13.68
C LYS A 39 8.68 -6.01 -12.97
N LEU A 40 8.12 -4.86 -12.59
CA LEU A 40 8.85 -3.79 -11.89
C LEU A 40 9.33 -4.26 -10.51
N TYR A 41 8.47 -4.97 -9.77
CA TYR A 41 8.80 -5.49 -8.46
C TYR A 41 9.97 -6.49 -8.51
N PHE A 42 9.92 -7.47 -9.42
CA PHE A 42 11.03 -8.44 -9.58
C PHE A 42 12.33 -7.76 -9.99
N PHE A 43 12.29 -6.80 -10.92
CA PHE A 43 13.48 -6.01 -11.26
C PHE A 43 14.02 -5.20 -10.08
N SER A 44 13.15 -4.63 -9.24
CA SER A 44 13.61 -3.89 -8.05
C SER A 44 14.31 -4.79 -7.04
N VAL A 45 13.88 -6.04 -6.91
CA VAL A 45 14.53 -7.03 -6.03
C VAL A 45 15.89 -7.43 -6.57
N GLU A 46 15.99 -7.73 -7.87
CA GLU A 46 17.26 -8.06 -8.53
C GLU A 46 18.27 -6.89 -8.44
N TYR A 47 17.86 -5.68 -8.84
CA TYR A 47 18.71 -4.49 -8.77
C TYR A 47 19.09 -4.11 -7.35
N GLY A 48 18.19 -4.27 -6.39
CA GLY A 48 18.48 -4.07 -4.98
C GLY A 48 19.54 -5.05 -4.45
N MET A 49 19.53 -6.30 -4.90
CA MET A 49 20.57 -7.28 -4.56
C MET A 49 21.93 -6.94 -5.20
N GLU A 50 21.92 -6.29 -6.36
CA GLU A 50 23.11 -5.82 -7.06
C GLU A 50 23.63 -4.45 -6.57
N GLY A 51 22.93 -3.82 -5.61
CA GLY A 51 23.28 -2.50 -5.08
C GLY A 51 23.01 -1.34 -6.04
N VAL A 52 22.17 -1.57 -7.05
CA VAL A 52 21.79 -0.59 -8.07
C VAL A 52 20.63 0.27 -7.55
N ASP A 53 20.65 1.57 -7.86
CA ASP A 53 19.59 2.50 -7.48
C ASP A 53 18.25 2.15 -8.15
N THR A 54 17.24 1.86 -7.34
CA THR A 54 15.89 1.50 -7.80
C THR A 54 14.97 2.71 -7.99
N SER A 55 15.44 3.94 -7.74
CA SER A 55 14.65 5.17 -7.80
C SER A 55 13.90 5.35 -9.14
N GLU A 56 14.48 4.89 -10.25
CA GLU A 56 13.81 4.96 -11.57
C GLU A 56 12.63 3.98 -11.67
N LEU A 57 12.76 2.78 -11.09
CA LEU A 57 11.69 1.78 -11.03
C LEU A 57 10.56 2.27 -10.11
N ASP A 58 10.92 2.89 -8.99
CA ASP A 58 9.99 3.50 -8.06
C ASP A 58 9.19 4.63 -8.74
N GLY A 59 9.86 5.49 -9.50
CA GLY A 59 9.19 6.54 -10.28
C GLY A 59 8.26 6.00 -11.37
N ARG A 60 8.60 4.86 -11.99
CA ARG A 60 7.73 4.18 -12.97
C ARG A 60 6.51 3.56 -12.29
N ALA A 61 6.70 2.88 -11.15
CA ALA A 61 5.61 2.32 -10.37
C ALA A 61 4.65 3.41 -9.90
N GLY A 62 5.19 4.50 -9.33
CA GLY A 62 4.44 5.68 -8.93
C GLY A 62 3.59 6.27 -10.06
N ARG A 63 4.13 6.38 -11.28
CA ARG A 63 3.37 6.87 -12.44
C ARG A 63 2.23 5.93 -12.85
N LEU A 64 2.42 4.62 -12.78
CA LEU A 64 1.38 3.63 -13.13
C LEU A 64 0.20 3.68 -12.15
N ILE A 65 0.50 3.75 -10.85
CA ILE A 65 -0.53 3.72 -9.81
C ILE A 65 -1.20 5.07 -9.58
N ARG A 66 -0.55 6.20 -9.91
CA ARG A 66 -1.13 7.54 -9.72
C ARG A 66 -2.44 7.75 -10.49
N TRP A 67 -2.62 7.05 -11.61
CA TRP A 67 -3.88 7.05 -12.37
C TRP A 67 -5.00 6.25 -11.70
N ASN A 68 -4.68 5.38 -10.74
CA ASN A 68 -5.61 4.53 -9.99
C ASN A 68 -5.87 5.05 -8.56
N LEU A 69 -5.28 6.20 -8.19
CA LEU A 69 -5.45 6.80 -6.86
C LEU A 69 -6.72 7.65 -6.81
N TYR A 70 -7.56 7.34 -5.84
CA TYR A 70 -8.72 8.14 -5.47
C TYR A 70 -8.49 8.85 -4.13
N SER A 71 -9.14 9.99 -3.94
CA SER A 71 -9.19 10.64 -2.63
C SER A 71 -10.19 9.88 -1.76
N THR A 72 -9.71 9.27 -0.68
CA THR A 72 -10.53 8.52 0.27
C THR A 72 -10.11 8.88 1.70
N ASP A 73 -11.10 8.98 2.59
CA ASP A 73 -10.91 9.26 4.02
C ASP A 73 -10.82 7.95 4.86
N PHE A 74 -10.80 6.79 4.17
CA PHE A 74 -10.74 5.46 4.75
C PHE A 74 -11.74 5.16 5.90
N PRO A 75 -13.04 5.54 5.79
CA PRO A 75 -14.02 5.34 6.85
C PRO A 75 -14.28 3.86 7.18
N LEU A 76 -14.26 2.95 6.19
CA LEU A 76 -14.52 1.52 6.43
C LEU A 76 -13.34 0.84 7.11
N LEU A 77 -12.12 1.21 6.73
CA LEU A 77 -10.90 0.78 7.43
C LEU A 77 -10.88 1.25 8.88
N ARG A 78 -11.31 2.50 9.16
CA ARG A 78 -11.50 2.97 10.55
C ARG A 78 -12.51 2.13 11.30
N GLN A 79 -13.68 1.88 10.70
CA GLN A 79 -14.72 1.10 11.35
C GLN A 79 -14.23 -0.33 11.68
N LYS A 80 -13.49 -0.97 10.76
CA LYS A 80 -12.89 -2.28 10.99
C LYS A 80 -11.82 -2.26 12.07
N TYR A 81 -10.96 -1.24 12.08
CA TYR A 81 -9.99 -1.05 13.14
C TYR A 81 -10.65 -0.92 14.51
N GLU A 82 -11.71 -0.12 14.62
CA GLU A 82 -12.43 0.10 15.87
C GLU A 82 -13.19 -1.15 16.34
N ARG A 83 -13.69 -1.97 15.40
CA ARG A 83 -14.49 -3.16 15.71
C ARG A 83 -13.64 -4.40 15.99
N GLU A 84 -12.59 -4.62 15.21
CA GLU A 84 -11.80 -5.87 15.20
C GLU A 84 -10.35 -5.66 15.67
N GLY A 85 -9.91 -4.43 15.82
CA GLY A 85 -8.58 -4.06 16.33
C GLY A 85 -7.44 -4.16 15.30
N LYS A 86 -6.23 -3.84 15.76
CA LYS A 86 -4.99 -3.85 14.94
C LYS A 86 -4.75 -5.19 14.24
N LYS A 87 -4.96 -6.31 14.95
CA LYS A 87 -4.62 -7.65 14.44
C LYS A 87 -5.43 -8.02 13.20
N ALA A 88 -6.74 -7.82 13.24
CA ALA A 88 -7.62 -8.10 12.11
C ALA A 88 -7.39 -7.13 10.94
N LEU A 89 -7.07 -5.88 11.23
CA LEU A 89 -6.69 -4.92 10.19
C LEU A 89 -5.37 -5.32 9.52
N LEU A 90 -4.35 -5.75 10.28
CA LEU A 90 -3.10 -6.24 9.72
C LEU A 90 -3.29 -7.46 8.81
N GLU A 91 -4.13 -8.42 9.21
CA GLU A 91 -4.47 -9.57 8.35
C GLU A 91 -5.06 -9.11 7.00
N CYS A 92 -5.82 -8.01 7.00
CA CYS A 92 -6.38 -7.44 5.78
C CYS A 92 -5.37 -6.61 4.98
N LEU A 93 -4.40 -5.97 5.64
CA LEU A 93 -3.32 -5.20 5.05
C LEU A 93 -2.13 -6.10 4.64
N TYR A 94 -2.40 -7.34 4.23
CA TYR A 94 -1.37 -8.28 3.81
C TYR A 94 -0.23 -8.48 4.84
N LEU A 95 -0.54 -8.35 6.13
CA LEU A 95 0.39 -8.43 7.27
C LEU A 95 1.53 -7.41 7.27
N GLU A 96 1.48 -6.39 6.42
CA GLU A 96 2.51 -5.36 6.39
C GLU A 96 2.19 -4.22 7.36
N GLU A 97 2.94 -4.16 8.48
CA GLU A 97 2.78 -3.12 9.50
C GLU A 97 2.99 -1.70 8.95
N ARG A 98 3.70 -1.57 7.83
CA ARG A 98 3.92 -0.28 7.15
C ARG A 98 2.60 0.36 6.74
N TYR A 99 1.69 -0.39 6.13
CA TYR A 99 0.38 0.14 5.73
C TYR A 99 -0.46 0.56 6.93
N PHE A 100 -0.34 -0.17 8.04
CA PHE A 100 -1.04 0.19 9.27
C PHE A 100 -0.53 1.53 9.83
N ARG A 101 0.78 1.76 9.82
CA ARG A 101 1.35 3.05 10.26
C ARG A 101 0.91 4.20 9.36
N GLU A 102 0.96 4.02 8.04
CA GLU A 102 0.49 5.01 7.08
C GLU A 102 -1.00 5.32 7.22
N PHE A 103 -1.82 4.29 7.48
CA PHE A 103 -3.22 4.48 7.80
C PHE A 103 -3.42 5.34 9.05
N LEU A 104 -2.68 5.09 10.13
CA LEU A 104 -2.78 5.90 11.36
C LEU A 104 -2.34 7.35 11.14
N ASP A 105 -1.26 7.56 10.40
CA ASP A 105 -0.75 8.89 10.04
C ASP A 105 -1.79 9.68 9.22
N MET A 106 -2.32 9.07 8.15
CA MET A 106 -3.34 9.70 7.31
C MET A 106 -4.68 9.92 8.02
N THR A 107 -5.04 9.04 8.96
CA THR A 107 -6.30 9.19 9.70
C THR A 107 -6.19 10.11 10.92
N GLY A 108 -4.99 10.61 11.24
CA GLY A 108 -4.77 11.50 12.38
C GLY A 108 -5.03 10.83 13.73
N LYS A 109 -5.05 9.49 13.77
CA LYS A 109 -4.97 8.73 15.03
C LYS A 109 -3.50 8.50 15.34
N GLU A 110 -2.75 9.59 15.50
CA GLU A 110 -1.52 9.53 16.27
C GLU A 110 -1.92 9.11 17.68
N ASP A 111 -1.59 7.86 18.06
CA ASP A 111 -1.46 7.50 19.47
C ASP A 111 -0.33 8.39 19.98
N LYS A 112 -0.71 9.57 20.51
CA LYS A 112 0.24 10.43 21.20
C LYS A 112 0.81 9.63 22.37
N PRO A 113 2.14 9.51 22.48
CA PRO A 113 2.80 8.81 23.57
C PRO A 113 2.45 9.41 24.94
#